data_AF-A0A945ZC56-F1
#
_entry.id   AF-A0A945ZC56-F1
#
_cell.length_a   1.000
_cell.length_b   1.000
_cell.length_c   1.000
_cell.angle_alpha   90.00
_cell.angle_beta   90.00
_cell.angle_gamma   90.00
#
_symmetry.space_group_name_H-M   'P 1'
#
loop_
_entity.id
_entity.type
_entity.pdbx_description
1 polymer ?
#
loop_
_entity_poly.entity_id
_entity_poly.type
_entity_poly.pdbx_seq_one_letter_code
_entity_poly.pdbx_strand_id
1 'polypeptide(L)'
;MRKYFSGFFAGLLSIGVITQGALGAKLENRDAIAVIIANSEYRNEIPPVDYAGNDGDAMRSFLIYVLGYRDGNIIDLRNAGQAEILAVFGNERSHEGKLWSWVRPGRSDVFVYYSGHGAPGARDKRGYLLPVDSDPATVEINGYPLDLLYRNLAKLRARSVTVMLDACFSGASEGGMLIKAASPVFVKTVASEVAKGITVLSAARGDQLASWDREAKLGLFTSFALKGLYGEADKDRWGNGDGKVTLAEVRAYLDDEMSYAARRRFKRVQHASAVGDPKTVMVAEIPPETVASLPAKPISVDESKLPRGDLLRGKNYLNGNRANIGQEIRKFYNKDL
;
A
#
# COMPACT_ATOMS: atom_id res chain seq x y z
N MET A 1 25.33 -58.93 -24.32
CA MET A 1 23.91 -59.09 -23.92
C MET A 1 23.75 -58.52 -22.52
N ARG A 2 22.83 -57.55 -22.32
CA ARG A 2 22.53 -56.76 -21.09
C ARG A 2 23.62 -55.80 -20.58
N LYS A 3 23.35 -54.63 -19.98
CA LYS A 3 22.35 -53.55 -20.14
C LYS A 3 22.69 -52.50 -19.05
N TYR A 4 22.68 -51.22 -19.45
CA TYR A 4 22.45 -49.97 -18.69
C TYR A 4 23.47 -49.34 -17.72
N PHE A 5 23.90 -48.16 -18.18
CA PHE A 5 24.27 -46.92 -17.50
C PHE A 5 23.43 -46.55 -16.25
N SER A 6 24.11 -46.06 -15.20
CA SER A 6 23.78 -44.77 -14.55
C SER A 6 24.98 -44.32 -13.70
N GLY A 7 25.77 -43.39 -14.25
CA GLY A 7 26.88 -42.74 -13.57
C GLY A 7 26.44 -41.39 -13.03
N PHE A 8 26.50 -41.24 -11.71
CA PHE A 8 26.28 -40.01 -10.96
C PHE A 8 27.40 -39.00 -11.30
N PHE A 9 27.08 -37.90 -11.97
CA PHE A 9 28.01 -36.78 -12.15
C PHE A 9 27.66 -35.68 -11.14
N ALA A 10 28.49 -35.58 -10.10
CA ALA A 10 28.49 -34.45 -9.18
C ALA A 10 29.10 -33.23 -9.90
N GLY A 11 28.26 -32.28 -10.31
CA GLY A 11 28.69 -30.98 -10.79
C GLY A 11 28.76 -29.98 -9.63
N LEU A 12 29.97 -29.63 -9.20
CA LEU A 12 30.21 -28.43 -8.40
C LEU A 12 29.75 -27.20 -9.20
N LEU A 13 28.71 -26.52 -8.73
CA LEU A 13 28.41 -25.16 -9.19
C LEU A 13 29.43 -24.21 -8.55
N SER A 14 30.38 -23.79 -9.36
CA SER A 14 31.29 -22.69 -9.08
C SER A 14 30.48 -21.44 -8.71
N ILE A 15 30.67 -20.92 -7.50
CA ILE A 15 30.19 -19.61 -7.09
C ILE A 15 30.96 -18.58 -7.91
N GLY A 16 30.35 -18.12 -8.99
CA GLY A 16 30.81 -16.94 -9.72
C GLY A 16 30.65 -15.73 -8.80
N VAL A 17 31.77 -15.24 -8.29
CA VAL A 17 31.88 -13.92 -7.67
C VAL A 17 31.44 -12.90 -8.72
N ILE A 18 30.25 -12.32 -8.55
CA ILE A 18 29.80 -11.20 -9.36
C ILE A 18 30.73 -10.03 -9.00
N THR A 19 31.57 -9.65 -9.96
CA THR A 19 32.41 -8.47 -9.87
C THR A 19 31.53 -7.23 -9.74
N GLN A 20 31.92 -6.37 -8.80
CA GLN A 20 31.23 -5.17 -8.32
C GLN A 20 31.14 -4.02 -9.35
N GLY A 21 31.17 -4.31 -10.65
CA GLY A 21 31.53 -3.35 -11.71
C GLY A 21 30.42 -2.90 -12.66
N ALA A 22 29.16 -3.32 -12.49
CA ALA A 22 28.06 -2.91 -13.38
C ALA A 22 26.73 -2.73 -12.65
N LEU A 23 26.76 -2.16 -11.44
CA LEU A 23 25.57 -1.62 -10.79
C LEU A 23 25.25 -0.28 -11.47
N GLY A 24 24.27 -0.28 -12.39
CA GLY A 24 23.56 0.95 -12.74
C GLY A 24 23.19 1.69 -11.46
N ALA A 25 23.30 3.01 -11.45
CA ALA A 25 23.06 3.80 -10.24
C ALA A 25 21.65 3.49 -9.72
N LYS A 26 21.57 2.72 -8.63
CA LYS A 26 20.31 2.47 -7.92
C LYS A 26 19.63 3.82 -7.73
N LEU A 27 18.37 3.96 -8.14
CA LEU A 27 17.62 5.19 -7.90
C LEU A 27 17.73 5.50 -6.39
N GLU A 28 18.25 6.67 -6.04
CA GLU A 28 18.49 7.04 -4.65
C GLU A 28 17.71 8.31 -4.32
N ASN A 29 16.69 8.18 -3.48
CA ASN A 29 15.93 9.30 -2.93
C ASN A 29 16.22 9.44 -1.43
N ARG A 30 17.45 9.83 -1.11
CA ARG A 30 18.00 9.80 0.26
C ARG A 30 17.24 10.68 1.26
N ASP A 31 16.56 11.72 0.79
CA ASP A 31 15.81 12.65 1.64
C ASP A 31 14.32 12.32 1.73
N ALA A 32 13.82 11.36 0.94
CA ALA A 32 12.41 11.00 0.99
C ALA A 32 12.06 10.24 2.26
N ILE A 33 10.89 10.55 2.81
CA ILE A 33 10.37 10.03 4.07
C ILE A 33 9.03 9.36 3.78
N ALA A 34 8.81 8.18 4.33
CA ALA A 34 7.52 7.51 4.23
C ALA A 34 6.90 7.24 5.60
N VAL A 35 5.56 7.21 5.63
CA VAL A 35 4.78 6.63 6.71
C VAL A 35 3.94 5.50 6.13
N ILE A 36 4.05 4.32 6.70
CA ILE A 36 3.24 3.15 6.36
C ILE A 36 2.44 2.79 7.61
N ILE A 37 1.12 2.75 7.49
CA ILE A 37 0.22 2.27 8.54
C ILE A 37 -0.56 1.10 7.97
N ALA A 38 -0.40 -0.07 8.58
CA ALA A 38 -1.10 -1.29 8.21
C ALA A 38 -1.85 -1.83 9.43
N ASN A 39 -3.16 -1.56 9.49
CA ASN A 39 -4.03 -1.95 10.59
C ASN A 39 -4.90 -3.14 10.17
N SER A 40 -4.51 -4.33 10.63
CA SER A 40 -5.17 -5.61 10.36
C SER A 40 -6.04 -6.08 11.53
N GLU A 41 -5.52 -5.99 12.75
CA GLU A 41 -6.12 -6.58 13.95
C GLU A 41 -6.71 -5.49 14.84
N TYR A 42 -8.04 -5.45 14.91
CA TYR A 42 -8.77 -4.44 15.68
C TYR A 42 -9.32 -5.01 16.99
N ARG A 43 -9.47 -4.14 17.98
CA ARG A 43 -10.19 -4.44 19.22
C ARG A 43 -11.71 -4.35 18.99
N ASN A 44 -12.50 -4.62 20.03
CA ASN A 44 -13.94 -4.31 20.08
C ASN A 44 -14.83 -4.97 19.00
N GLU A 45 -14.56 -6.23 18.64
CA GLU A 45 -15.34 -7.02 17.65
C GLU A 45 -15.38 -6.43 16.23
N ILE A 46 -14.47 -5.52 15.91
CA ILE A 46 -14.31 -4.97 14.57
C ILE A 46 -13.69 -6.05 13.68
N PRO A 47 -14.26 -6.34 12.49
CA PRO A 47 -13.70 -7.34 11.58
C PRO A 47 -12.24 -7.04 11.23
N PRO A 48 -11.37 -8.07 11.10
CA PRO A 48 -9.99 -7.84 10.68
C PRO A 48 -9.90 -7.38 9.22
N VAL A 49 -8.76 -6.77 8.86
CA VAL A 49 -8.40 -6.46 7.46
C VAL A 49 -7.31 -7.42 7.03
N ASP A 50 -7.72 -8.59 6.53
CA ASP A 50 -6.90 -9.80 6.33
C ASP A 50 -5.54 -9.55 5.64
N TYR A 51 -5.48 -8.59 4.70
CA TYR A 51 -4.29 -8.33 3.89
C TYR A 51 -3.56 -7.02 4.21
N ALA A 52 -3.99 -6.25 5.22
CA ALA A 52 -3.36 -4.96 5.53
C ALA A 52 -1.86 -5.09 5.83
N GLY A 53 -1.45 -6.16 6.53
CA GLY A 53 -0.03 -6.46 6.76
C GLY A 53 0.76 -6.67 5.46
N ASN A 54 0.23 -7.50 4.55
CA ASN A 54 0.85 -7.78 3.25
C ASN A 54 0.91 -6.52 2.38
N ASP A 55 -0.13 -5.69 2.43
CA ASP A 55 -0.18 -4.42 1.73
C ASP A 55 0.95 -3.48 2.17
N GLY A 56 1.14 -3.34 3.49
CA GLY A 56 2.24 -2.56 4.05
C GLY A 56 3.62 -3.08 3.63
N ASP A 57 3.79 -4.40 3.57
CA ASP A 57 5.07 -5.02 3.15
C ASP A 57 5.36 -4.83 1.67
N ALA A 58 4.33 -4.97 0.83
CA ALA A 58 4.42 -4.72 -0.60
C ALA A 58 4.73 -3.25 -0.89
N MET A 59 4.08 -2.32 -0.18
CA MET A 59 4.34 -0.89 -0.31
C MET A 59 5.73 -0.50 0.21
N ARG A 60 6.17 -1.06 1.34
CA ARG A 60 7.54 -0.86 1.85
C ARG A 60 8.58 -1.28 0.80
N SER A 61 8.38 -2.46 0.20
CA SER A 61 9.27 -2.97 -0.85
C SER A 61 9.30 -2.04 -2.06
N PHE A 62 8.13 -1.59 -2.52
CA PHE A 62 8.04 -0.62 -3.62
C PHE A 62 8.80 0.68 -3.31
N LEU A 63 8.61 1.26 -2.12
CA LEU A 63 9.29 2.50 -1.71
C LEU A 63 10.82 2.36 -1.71
N ILE A 64 11.34 1.23 -1.20
CA ILE A 64 12.79 1.00 -1.10
C ILE A 64 13.41 0.66 -2.45
N TYR A 65 12.81 -0.27 -3.18
CA TYR A 65 13.44 -0.86 -4.37
C TYR A 65 13.13 -0.11 -5.65
N VAL A 66 11.97 0.56 -5.73
CA VAL A 66 11.57 1.33 -6.93
C VAL A 66 11.79 2.81 -6.71
N LEU A 67 11.31 3.37 -5.60
CA LEU A 67 11.43 4.81 -5.36
C LEU A 67 12.73 5.23 -4.67
N GLY A 68 13.58 4.27 -4.29
CA GLY A 68 14.91 4.55 -3.76
C GLY A 68 14.94 5.10 -2.34
N TYR A 69 13.89 4.86 -1.55
CA TYR A 69 13.79 5.33 -0.17
C TYR A 69 14.77 4.54 0.70
N ARG A 70 15.35 5.21 1.71
CA ARG A 70 16.16 4.51 2.72
C ARG A 70 15.23 3.80 3.71
N ASP A 71 15.57 2.57 4.08
CA ASP A 71 14.81 1.79 5.06
C ASP A 71 14.58 2.54 6.39
N GLY A 72 15.61 3.24 6.88
CA GLY A 72 15.55 4.07 8.09
C GLY A 72 14.75 5.37 7.95
N ASN A 73 14.31 5.75 6.74
CA ASN A 73 13.43 6.88 6.50
C ASN A 73 11.93 6.47 6.44
N ILE A 74 11.60 5.22 6.73
CA ILE A 74 10.22 4.72 6.70
C ILE A 74 9.72 4.53 8.13
N ILE A 75 8.76 5.35 8.53
CA ILE A 75 7.98 5.18 9.77
C ILE A 75 6.94 4.08 9.49
N ASP A 76 7.19 2.89 9.99
CA ASP A 76 6.35 1.71 9.75
C ASP A 76 5.57 1.35 11.02
N LEU A 77 4.25 1.50 10.98
CA LEU A 77 3.35 1.20 12.09
C LEU A 77 2.41 0.05 11.71
N ARG A 78 2.41 -1.01 12.52
CA ARG A 78 1.55 -2.19 12.35
C ARG A 78 0.56 -2.26 13.51
N ASN A 79 -0.72 -2.32 13.18
CA ASN A 79 -1.82 -2.25 14.14
C ASN A 79 -1.69 -1.03 15.08
N ALA A 80 -1.58 0.15 14.47
CA ALA A 80 -1.36 1.40 15.17
C ALA A 80 -2.60 1.85 15.97
N GLY A 81 -2.39 2.17 17.25
CA GLY A 81 -3.38 2.83 18.10
C GLY A 81 -3.43 4.35 17.88
N GLN A 82 -4.43 5.01 18.47
CA GLN A 82 -4.68 6.45 18.22
C GLN A 82 -3.46 7.30 18.60
N ALA A 83 -2.84 7.02 19.75
CA ALA A 83 -1.69 7.77 20.25
C ALA A 83 -0.48 7.69 19.31
N GLU A 84 -0.24 6.54 18.66
CA GLU A 84 0.87 6.36 17.73
C GLU A 84 0.65 7.17 16.45
N ILE A 85 -0.58 7.16 15.91
CA ILE A 85 -0.94 7.95 14.72
C ILE A 85 -0.80 9.45 15.03
N LEU A 86 -1.29 9.91 16.20
CA LEU A 86 -1.14 11.29 16.65
C LEU A 86 0.32 11.69 16.84
N ALA A 87 1.16 10.79 17.37
CA ALA A 87 2.59 11.06 17.54
C ALA A 87 3.33 11.22 16.20
N VAL A 88 2.86 10.58 15.13
CA VAL A 88 3.47 10.68 13.80
C VAL A 88 3.03 11.94 13.06
N PHE A 89 1.72 12.18 12.97
CA PHE A 89 1.15 13.25 12.13
C PHE A 89 0.79 14.53 12.89
N GLY A 90 0.86 14.50 14.22
CA GLY A 90 0.33 15.56 15.07
C GLY A 90 -1.19 15.49 15.22
N ASN A 91 -1.75 16.51 15.88
CA ASN A 91 -3.16 16.65 16.21
C ASN A 91 -3.68 18.05 15.81
N GLU A 92 -4.89 18.43 16.23
CA GLU A 92 -5.49 19.74 15.92
C GLU A 92 -4.67 20.93 16.47
N ARG A 93 -3.89 20.74 17.55
CA ARG A 93 -3.09 21.78 18.20
C ARG A 93 -1.70 21.93 17.58
N SER A 94 -1.11 20.84 17.10
CA SER A 94 0.23 20.88 16.49
C SER A 94 0.39 19.80 15.42
N HIS A 95 1.02 20.18 14.31
CA HIS A 95 1.40 19.30 13.21
C HIS A 95 2.83 18.73 13.38
N GLU A 96 3.56 19.16 14.41
CA GLU A 96 4.98 18.87 14.64
C GLU A 96 5.21 17.49 15.26
N GLY A 97 4.63 16.46 14.63
CA GLY A 97 4.86 15.06 14.99
C GLY A 97 6.21 14.51 14.49
N LYS A 98 6.39 13.19 14.61
CA LYS A 98 7.58 12.49 14.14
C LYS A 98 7.85 12.69 12.65
N LEU A 99 6.80 12.69 11.81
CA LEU A 99 6.97 12.91 10.37
C LEU A 99 7.54 14.31 10.10
N TRP A 100 7.02 15.34 10.77
CA TRP A 100 7.51 16.70 10.64
C TRP A 100 8.99 16.83 11.00
N SER A 101 9.43 16.18 12.08
CA SER A 101 10.84 16.26 12.50
C SER A 101 11.81 15.54 11.56
N TRP A 102 11.31 14.65 10.69
CA TRP A 102 12.11 13.92 9.70
C TRP A 102 12.17 14.62 8.34
N VAL A 103 11.18 15.44 8.02
CA VAL A 103 11.09 16.15 6.73
C VAL A 103 12.13 17.26 6.64
N ARG A 104 12.86 17.30 5.53
CA ARG A 104 13.72 18.42 5.14
C ARG A 104 12.94 19.40 4.26
N PRO A 105 12.69 20.64 4.71
CA PRO A 105 11.92 21.61 3.95
C PRO A 105 12.47 21.82 2.52
N GLY A 106 11.59 21.78 1.53
CA GLY A 106 11.88 21.94 0.10
C GLY A 106 12.67 20.80 -0.54
N ARG A 107 13.02 19.75 0.21
CA ARG A 107 13.88 18.65 -0.25
C ARG A 107 13.22 17.28 -0.21
N SER A 108 12.57 16.94 0.90
CA SER A 108 11.97 15.62 1.08
C SER A 108 10.72 15.45 0.22
N ASP A 109 10.63 14.32 -0.48
CA ASP A 109 9.33 13.78 -0.88
C ASP A 109 8.72 13.03 0.30
N VAL A 110 7.43 13.19 0.52
CA VAL A 110 6.69 12.50 1.57
C VAL A 110 5.72 11.52 0.94
N PHE A 111 5.74 10.27 1.39
CA PHE A 111 4.78 9.26 1.00
C PHE A 111 4.04 8.73 2.22
N VAL A 112 2.70 8.79 2.21
CA VAL A 112 1.86 8.25 3.27
C VAL A 112 1.03 7.11 2.70
N TYR A 113 1.14 5.94 3.31
CA TYR A 113 0.36 4.77 2.97
C TYR A 113 -0.48 4.32 4.17
N TYR A 114 -1.77 4.08 3.96
CA TYR A 114 -2.66 3.51 4.95
C TYR A 114 -3.42 2.33 4.34
N SER A 115 -3.35 1.15 4.98
CA SER A 115 -4.27 0.03 4.75
C SER A 115 -4.98 -0.33 6.04
N GLY A 116 -6.31 -0.37 6.01
CA GLY A 116 -7.13 -0.58 7.20
C GLY A 116 -8.58 -0.11 7.03
N HIS A 117 -9.28 0.05 8.14
CA HIS A 117 -10.65 0.56 8.15
C HIS A 117 -10.68 2.08 8.15
N GLY A 118 -11.55 2.64 7.32
CA GLY A 118 -12.03 3.99 7.50
C GLY A 118 -13.44 3.96 8.10
N ALA A 119 -13.84 5.06 8.74
CA ALA A 119 -15.22 5.21 9.19
C ALA A 119 -15.70 6.66 8.99
N PRO A 120 -16.99 6.84 8.67
CA PRO A 120 -17.63 8.15 8.62
C PRO A 120 -18.02 8.59 10.03
N GLY A 121 -17.80 9.86 10.36
CA GLY A 121 -18.45 10.49 11.52
C GLY A 121 -19.96 10.62 11.25
N ALA A 122 -20.79 10.10 12.15
CA ALA A 122 -22.24 10.07 11.97
C ALA A 122 -22.87 11.49 11.98
N ARG A 123 -22.28 12.42 12.73
CA ARG A 123 -22.77 13.79 12.91
C ARG A 123 -22.09 14.76 11.96
N ASP A 124 -20.76 14.72 11.88
CA ASP A 124 -19.98 15.68 11.11
C ASP A 124 -19.75 15.27 9.64
N LYS A 125 -20.05 14.00 9.29
CA LYS A 125 -19.89 13.42 7.95
C LYS A 125 -18.45 13.49 7.43
N ARG A 126 -17.46 13.62 8.33
CA ARG A 126 -16.03 13.58 8.01
C ARG A 126 -15.56 12.13 7.92
N GLY A 127 -14.51 11.89 7.13
CA GLY A 127 -13.86 10.60 7.06
C GLY A 127 -12.73 10.51 8.09
N TYR A 128 -12.62 9.36 8.74
CA TYR A 128 -11.62 9.06 9.76
C TYR A 128 -10.84 7.80 9.38
N LEU A 129 -9.52 7.82 9.54
CA LEU A 129 -8.75 6.58 9.67
C LEU A 129 -9.10 5.96 11.01
N LEU A 130 -9.25 4.64 11.05
CA LEU A 130 -9.57 3.91 12.28
C LEU A 130 -8.29 3.31 12.89
N PRO A 131 -7.81 3.85 14.03
CA PRO A 131 -6.85 3.15 14.87
C PRO A 131 -7.38 1.80 15.39
N VAL A 132 -6.49 0.86 15.69
CA VAL A 132 -6.91 -0.50 16.09
C VAL A 132 -7.59 -0.56 17.46
N ASP A 133 -7.39 0.46 18.29
CA ASP A 133 -7.98 0.60 19.62
C ASP A 133 -9.21 1.51 19.65
N SER A 134 -9.68 1.94 18.48
CA SER A 134 -10.87 2.79 18.36
C SER A 134 -12.18 2.00 18.43
N ASP A 135 -13.25 2.74 18.72
CA ASP A 135 -14.63 2.29 18.62
C ASP A 135 -15.32 3.09 17.48
N PRO A 136 -15.75 2.42 16.39
CA PRO A 136 -16.42 3.06 15.26
C PRO A 136 -17.64 3.90 15.66
N ALA A 137 -18.35 3.54 16.72
CA ALA A 137 -19.52 4.29 17.20
C ALA A 137 -19.13 5.66 17.81
N THR A 138 -17.87 5.83 18.21
CA THR A 138 -17.31 7.05 18.79
C THR A 138 -16.14 7.58 17.97
N VAL A 139 -16.10 7.29 16.66
CA VAL A 139 -14.99 7.64 15.75
C VAL A 139 -14.67 9.14 15.72
N GLU A 140 -15.65 10.01 15.97
CA GLU A 140 -15.44 11.46 16.07
C GLU A 140 -14.54 11.87 17.25
N ILE A 141 -14.34 10.97 18.23
CA ILE A 141 -13.50 11.15 19.42
C ILE A 141 -12.19 10.37 19.30
N ASN A 142 -12.25 9.10 18.88
CA ASN A 142 -11.10 8.19 18.90
C ASN A 142 -10.48 7.90 17.52
N GLY A 143 -11.14 8.29 16.42
CA GLY A 143 -10.58 8.20 15.07
C GLY A 143 -9.54 9.29 14.78
N TYR A 144 -8.83 9.14 13.66
CA TYR A 144 -7.94 10.18 13.14
C TYR A 144 -8.55 10.85 11.90
N PRO A 145 -8.98 12.12 11.96
CA PRO A 145 -9.68 12.77 10.86
C PRO A 145 -8.81 12.93 9.60
N LEU A 146 -9.34 12.59 8.42
CA LEU A 146 -8.64 12.73 7.14
C LEU A 146 -8.36 14.19 6.76
N ASP A 147 -9.27 15.10 7.05
CA ASP A 147 -9.05 16.52 6.81
C ASP A 147 -7.93 17.07 7.70
N LEU A 148 -7.83 16.59 8.94
CA LEU A 148 -6.70 16.90 9.82
C LEU A 148 -5.39 16.35 9.26
N LEU A 149 -5.38 15.10 8.78
CA LEU A 149 -4.21 14.52 8.09
C LEU A 149 -3.72 15.45 6.98
N TYR A 150 -4.60 15.80 6.03
CA TYR A 150 -4.22 16.65 4.90
C TYR A 150 -3.79 18.05 5.33
N ARG A 151 -4.48 18.67 6.30
CA ARG A 151 -4.07 19.98 6.86
C ARG A 151 -2.67 19.93 7.49
N ASN A 152 -2.33 18.86 8.20
CA ASN A 152 -1.02 18.73 8.83
C ASN A 152 0.07 18.40 7.81
N LEU A 153 -0.21 17.55 6.83
CA LEU A 153 0.71 17.25 5.72
C LEU A 153 1.04 18.50 4.89
N ALA A 154 0.05 19.36 4.61
CA ALA A 154 0.25 20.61 3.88
C ALA A 154 1.23 21.59 4.59
N LYS A 155 1.44 21.44 5.90
CA LYS A 155 2.35 22.28 6.70
C LYS A 155 3.80 21.79 6.72
N LEU A 156 4.09 20.57 6.22
CA LEU A 156 5.43 19.95 6.29
C LEU A 156 6.50 20.69 5.46
N ARG A 157 6.12 21.59 4.55
CA ARG A 157 7.03 22.25 3.60
C ARG A 157 7.85 21.23 2.78
N ALA A 158 7.32 20.03 2.56
CA ALA A 158 7.94 19.00 1.72
C ALA A 158 8.03 19.46 0.26
N ARG A 159 8.90 18.83 -0.55
CA ARG A 159 8.96 19.04 -2.00
C ARG A 159 7.71 18.52 -2.69
N SER A 160 7.27 17.32 -2.29
CA SER A 160 6.05 16.68 -2.76
C SER A 160 5.43 15.86 -1.63
N VAL A 161 4.11 15.66 -1.70
CA VAL A 161 3.37 14.80 -0.77
C VAL A 161 2.44 13.91 -1.57
N THR A 162 2.58 12.60 -1.40
CA THR A 162 1.69 11.58 -1.95
C THR A 162 1.03 10.80 -0.83
N VAL A 163 -0.28 10.61 -0.90
CA VAL A 163 -1.07 9.83 0.05
C VAL A 163 -1.82 8.73 -0.69
N MET A 164 -1.69 7.49 -0.24
CA MET A 164 -2.40 6.34 -0.75
C MET A 164 -3.20 5.67 0.37
N LEU A 165 -4.51 5.55 0.18
CA LEU A 165 -5.45 5.03 1.18
C LEU A 165 -6.17 3.78 0.65
N ASP A 166 -5.78 2.60 1.11
CA ASP A 166 -6.54 1.36 0.95
C ASP A 166 -7.52 1.17 2.10
N ALA A 167 -8.61 1.93 2.06
CA ALA A 167 -9.63 1.94 3.10
C ALA A 167 -11.03 2.26 2.55
N CYS A 168 -12.06 1.66 3.16
CA CYS A 168 -13.46 2.04 2.95
C CYS A 168 -13.84 3.13 3.95
N PHE A 169 -14.47 4.22 3.50
CA PHE A 169 -14.98 5.27 4.41
C PHE A 169 -16.50 5.28 4.54
N SER A 170 -17.20 4.30 3.96
CA SER A 170 -18.66 4.16 4.02
C SER A 170 -19.19 3.58 5.33
N GLY A 171 -18.29 3.12 6.21
CA GLY A 171 -18.65 2.39 7.44
C GLY A 171 -18.96 0.91 7.21
N ALA A 172 -18.83 0.44 5.96
CA ALA A 172 -18.95 -0.96 5.58
C ALA A 172 -17.56 -1.60 5.39
N SER A 173 -17.45 -2.89 5.72
CA SER A 173 -16.29 -3.73 5.44
C SER A 173 -16.72 -5.01 4.71
N GLU A 174 -15.76 -5.78 4.18
CA GLU A 174 -16.07 -7.11 3.64
C GLU A 174 -16.66 -8.05 4.70
N GLY A 175 -16.24 -7.91 5.97
CA GLY A 175 -16.77 -8.65 7.11
C GLY A 175 -18.11 -8.15 7.66
N GLY A 176 -18.72 -7.14 7.03
CA GLY A 176 -19.98 -6.53 7.46
C GLY A 176 -19.82 -5.06 7.90
N MET A 177 -20.88 -4.48 8.45
CA MET A 177 -20.84 -3.10 8.94
C MET A 177 -19.95 -2.96 10.16
N LEU A 178 -19.16 -1.88 10.22
CA LEU A 178 -18.30 -1.56 11.37
C LEU A 178 -19.12 -1.23 12.62
N ILE A 179 -20.31 -0.66 12.44
CA ILE A 179 -21.31 -0.45 13.50
C ILE A 179 -22.49 -1.37 13.22
N LYS A 180 -22.79 -2.28 14.16
CA LYS A 180 -23.93 -3.20 14.04
C LYS A 180 -25.24 -2.41 14.04
N ALA A 181 -26.20 -2.81 13.20
CA ALA A 181 -27.53 -2.20 13.08
C ALA A 181 -27.55 -0.70 12.71
N ALA A 182 -26.47 -0.17 12.12
CA ALA A 182 -26.43 1.20 11.59
C ALA A 182 -26.68 1.24 10.07
N SER A 183 -27.31 2.31 9.59
CA SER A 183 -27.34 2.62 8.15
C SER A 183 -25.99 3.17 7.68
N PRO A 184 -25.56 2.90 6.43
CA PRO A 184 -24.35 3.50 5.88
C PRO A 184 -24.41 5.04 5.91
N VAL A 185 -23.29 5.66 6.27
CA VAL A 185 -23.12 7.13 6.24
C VAL A 185 -22.08 7.47 5.19
N PHE A 186 -22.39 8.44 4.33
CA PHE A 186 -21.51 8.83 3.23
C PHE A 186 -20.63 10.02 3.63
N VAL A 187 -19.33 9.88 3.41
CA VAL A 187 -18.35 10.94 3.66
C VAL A 187 -18.43 12.00 2.58
N LYS A 188 -18.46 13.27 2.99
CA LYS A 188 -18.31 14.40 2.06
C LYS A 188 -16.86 14.41 1.56
N THR A 189 -16.64 14.44 0.25
CA THR A 189 -15.31 14.36 -0.37
C THR A 189 -14.38 15.48 0.11
N VAL A 190 -13.52 15.18 1.09
CA VAL A 190 -12.57 16.12 1.71
C VAL A 190 -11.39 16.47 0.78
N ALA A 191 -11.06 15.57 -0.15
CA ALA A 191 -9.82 15.66 -0.92
C ALA A 191 -9.72 16.91 -1.82
N SER A 192 -10.84 17.52 -2.26
CA SER A 192 -10.79 18.56 -3.30
C SER A 192 -10.41 19.96 -2.80
N GLU A 193 -10.70 20.33 -1.54
CA GLU A 193 -10.42 21.69 -1.05
C GLU A 193 -9.11 21.78 -0.24
N VAL A 194 -8.69 20.69 0.42
CA VAL A 194 -7.54 20.66 1.34
C VAL A 194 -6.25 20.14 0.68
N ALA A 195 -6.34 19.44 -0.45
CA ALA A 195 -5.18 18.77 -1.09
C ALA A 195 -4.41 19.64 -2.10
N LYS A 196 -4.48 20.98 -2.05
CA LYS A 196 -3.64 21.82 -2.94
C LYS A 196 -2.16 21.52 -2.67
N GLY A 197 -1.48 20.90 -3.63
CA GLY A 197 -0.08 20.46 -3.51
C GLY A 197 0.12 19.05 -2.92
N ILE A 198 -0.97 18.29 -2.71
CA ILE A 198 -0.93 16.88 -2.27
C ILE A 198 -1.57 16.01 -3.35
N THR A 199 -0.89 14.94 -3.73
CA THR A 199 -1.45 13.87 -4.56
C THR A 199 -2.09 12.82 -3.67
N VAL A 200 -3.36 12.51 -3.89
CA VAL A 200 -4.14 11.54 -3.09
C VAL A 200 -4.73 10.48 -4.00
N LEU A 201 -4.46 9.21 -3.70
CA LEU A 201 -5.18 8.06 -4.24
C LEU A 201 -5.94 7.32 -3.14
N SER A 202 -7.17 6.92 -3.42
CA SER A 202 -7.97 6.11 -2.49
C SER A 202 -8.65 4.93 -3.20
N ALA A 203 -8.78 3.81 -2.49
CA ALA A 203 -9.31 2.55 -3.03
C ALA A 203 -10.75 2.60 -3.52
N ALA A 204 -11.55 3.53 -2.97
CA ALA A 204 -12.97 3.65 -3.23
C ALA A 204 -13.41 5.12 -3.18
N ARG A 205 -14.49 5.45 -3.89
CA ARG A 205 -15.17 6.75 -3.82
C ARG A 205 -16.43 6.63 -2.97
N GLY A 206 -16.66 7.62 -2.09
CA GLY A 206 -17.92 7.83 -1.39
C GLY A 206 -18.41 6.60 -0.61
N ASP A 207 -19.42 5.93 -1.16
CA ASP A 207 -20.15 4.80 -0.58
C ASP A 207 -19.61 3.42 -0.98
N GLN A 208 -18.61 3.37 -1.85
CA GLN A 208 -18.10 2.12 -2.40
C GLN A 208 -17.25 1.34 -1.40
N LEU A 209 -17.29 0.01 -1.52
CA LEU A 209 -16.49 -0.91 -0.73
C LEU A 209 -15.16 -1.20 -1.43
N ALA A 210 -14.06 -1.12 -0.69
CA ALA A 210 -12.76 -1.63 -1.09
C ALA A 210 -12.74 -3.17 -0.96
N SER A 211 -12.42 -3.84 -2.06
CA SER A 211 -12.37 -5.31 -2.13
C SER A 211 -10.94 -5.84 -1.93
N TRP A 212 -10.81 -7.13 -1.65
CA TRP A 212 -9.52 -7.81 -1.56
C TRP A 212 -9.20 -8.64 -2.81
N ASP A 213 -7.94 -8.62 -3.25
CA ASP A 213 -7.40 -9.57 -4.22
C ASP A 213 -6.88 -10.81 -3.48
N ARG A 214 -7.77 -11.81 -3.32
CA ARG A 214 -7.48 -13.05 -2.57
C ARG A 214 -6.38 -13.91 -3.21
N GLU A 215 -6.16 -13.78 -4.52
CA GLU A 215 -5.10 -14.51 -5.22
C GLU A 215 -3.74 -13.85 -4.94
N ALA A 216 -3.68 -12.53 -5.04
CA ALA A 216 -2.47 -11.77 -4.70
C ALA A 216 -2.22 -11.67 -3.18
N LYS A 217 -3.24 -11.94 -2.35
CA LYS A 217 -3.25 -11.70 -0.90
C LYS A 217 -2.94 -10.24 -0.52
N LEU A 218 -3.54 -9.32 -1.27
CA LEU A 218 -3.42 -7.87 -1.11
C LEU A 218 -4.83 -7.24 -1.16
N GLY A 219 -4.97 -6.01 -0.70
CA GLY A 219 -6.09 -5.14 -1.08
C GLY A 219 -6.16 -5.02 -2.61
N LEU A 220 -7.37 -5.01 -3.18
CA LEU A 220 -7.54 -4.92 -4.64
C LEU A 220 -6.93 -3.61 -5.16
N PHE A 221 -7.11 -2.52 -4.42
CA PHE A 221 -6.49 -1.25 -4.76
C PHE A 221 -4.97 -1.34 -4.68
N THR A 222 -4.41 -1.85 -3.58
CA THR A 222 -2.96 -2.03 -3.45
C THR A 222 -2.36 -2.88 -4.56
N SER A 223 -2.98 -4.02 -4.88
CA SER A 223 -2.54 -4.92 -5.95
C SER A 223 -2.47 -4.21 -7.31
N PHE A 224 -3.53 -3.51 -7.69
CA PHE A 224 -3.60 -2.83 -8.98
C PHE A 224 -2.78 -1.54 -9.00
N ALA A 225 -2.79 -0.74 -7.93
CA ALA A 225 -1.98 0.47 -7.84
C ALA A 225 -0.48 0.13 -7.97
N LEU A 226 -0.01 -0.92 -7.30
CA LEU A 226 1.36 -1.39 -7.48
C LEU A 226 1.62 -1.84 -8.91
N LYS A 227 0.76 -2.65 -9.54
CA LYS A 227 0.93 -3.04 -10.96
C LYS A 227 1.04 -1.83 -11.89
N GLY A 228 0.16 -0.85 -11.72
CA GLY A 228 0.20 0.41 -12.47
C GLY A 228 1.52 1.15 -12.28
N LEU A 229 1.94 1.34 -11.02
CA LEU A 229 3.20 2.00 -10.65
C LEU A 229 4.45 1.21 -11.08
N TYR A 230 4.36 -0.11 -11.21
CA TYR A 230 5.40 -0.97 -11.79
C TYR A 230 5.45 -0.94 -13.33
N GLY A 231 4.69 -0.04 -13.97
CA GLY A 231 4.81 0.26 -15.40
C GLY A 231 3.64 -0.20 -16.25
N GLU A 232 2.66 -0.94 -15.69
CA GLU A 232 1.45 -1.27 -16.46
C GLU A 232 0.69 -0.01 -16.90
N ALA A 233 0.70 1.04 -16.08
CA ALA A 233 -0.01 2.28 -16.38
C ALA A 233 0.64 3.09 -17.52
N ASP A 234 1.94 2.91 -17.80
CA ASP A 234 2.66 3.63 -18.86
C ASP A 234 2.42 3.00 -20.24
N LYS A 235 1.96 1.74 -20.33
CA LYS A 235 1.72 1.06 -21.60
C LYS A 235 0.70 1.82 -22.46
N ASP A 236 0.84 1.73 -23.79
CA ASP A 236 0.02 2.41 -24.82
C ASP A 236 -1.50 2.42 -24.59
N ARG A 237 -2.04 1.43 -23.87
CA ARG A 237 -3.48 1.37 -23.55
C ARG A 237 -3.93 2.43 -22.53
N TRP A 238 -3.05 2.85 -21.61
CA TRP A 238 -3.38 3.79 -20.52
C TRP A 238 -2.42 4.97 -20.42
N GLY A 239 -1.21 4.83 -20.98
CA GLY A 239 -0.17 5.86 -21.00
C GLY A 239 0.47 6.03 -22.36
N ASN A 240 1.70 6.54 -22.36
CA ASN A 240 2.38 6.99 -23.57
C ASN A 240 3.70 6.26 -23.86
N GLY A 241 4.09 5.30 -23.03
CA GLY A 241 5.30 4.49 -23.18
C GLY A 241 6.59 5.30 -23.02
N ASP A 242 6.56 6.42 -22.29
CA ASP A 242 7.71 7.31 -22.14
C ASP A 242 8.68 6.90 -21.02
N GLY A 243 8.38 5.79 -20.33
CA GLY A 243 9.16 5.24 -19.23
C GLY A 243 8.83 5.87 -17.87
N LYS A 244 7.88 6.82 -17.82
CA LYS A 244 7.40 7.44 -16.58
C LYS A 244 5.95 7.02 -16.35
N VAL A 245 5.61 6.88 -15.08
CA VAL A 245 4.24 6.66 -14.65
C VAL A 245 3.73 7.91 -13.98
N THR A 246 2.77 8.59 -14.61
CA THR A 246 2.11 9.80 -14.11
C THR A 246 0.82 9.48 -13.35
N LEU A 247 0.33 10.45 -12.57
CA LEU A 247 -0.96 10.32 -11.88
C LEU A 247 -2.13 10.09 -12.86
N ALA A 248 -2.10 10.74 -14.04
CA ALA A 248 -3.10 10.56 -15.08
C ALA A 248 -3.17 9.11 -15.56
N GLU A 249 -2.01 8.50 -15.78
CA GLU A 249 -1.86 7.13 -16.28
C GLU A 249 -2.29 6.11 -15.23
N VAL A 250 -1.85 6.28 -13.98
CA VAL A 250 -2.30 5.45 -12.86
C VAL A 250 -3.82 5.52 -12.73
N ARG A 251 -4.41 6.71 -12.85
CA ARG A 251 -5.86 6.89 -12.82
C ARG A 251 -6.54 6.15 -13.96
N ALA A 252 -6.06 6.29 -15.19
CA ALA A 252 -6.62 5.61 -16.36
C ALA A 252 -6.57 4.09 -16.21
N TYR A 253 -5.44 3.55 -15.76
CA TYR A 253 -5.25 2.12 -15.48
C TYR A 253 -6.21 1.61 -14.40
N LEU A 254 -6.35 2.33 -13.27
CA LEU A 254 -7.25 1.93 -12.17
C LEU A 254 -8.74 2.04 -12.57
N ASP A 255 -9.12 3.09 -13.28
CA ASP A 255 -10.50 3.28 -13.76
C ASP A 255 -10.91 2.17 -14.77
N ASP A 256 -9.96 1.56 -15.48
CA ASP A 256 -10.19 0.43 -16.38
C ASP A 256 -10.01 -0.94 -15.70
N GLU A 257 -8.77 -1.35 -15.42
CA GLU A 257 -8.43 -2.72 -15.05
C GLU A 257 -8.88 -3.10 -13.63
N MET A 258 -8.67 -2.21 -12.66
CA MET A 258 -9.13 -2.47 -11.28
C MET A 258 -10.65 -2.48 -11.21
N SER A 259 -11.31 -1.49 -11.84
CA SER A 259 -12.77 -1.40 -11.88
C SER A 259 -13.39 -2.60 -12.59
N TYR A 260 -12.79 -3.06 -13.69
CA TYR A 260 -13.20 -4.28 -14.39
C TYR A 260 -13.00 -5.52 -13.52
N ALA A 261 -11.86 -5.67 -12.83
CA ALA A 261 -11.61 -6.79 -11.93
C ALA A 261 -12.62 -6.85 -10.78
N ALA A 262 -12.94 -5.71 -10.16
CA ALA A 262 -13.95 -5.63 -9.11
C ALA A 262 -15.33 -6.11 -9.60
N ARG A 263 -15.75 -5.66 -10.80
CA ARG A 263 -17.00 -6.09 -11.42
C ARG A 263 -16.98 -7.58 -11.78
N ARG A 264 -15.91 -8.04 -12.42
CA ARG A 264 -15.80 -9.40 -12.97
C ARG A 264 -15.69 -10.48 -11.89
N ARG A 265 -15.00 -10.17 -10.78
CA ARG A 265 -14.73 -11.11 -9.68
C ARG A 265 -15.78 -11.05 -8.57
N PHE A 266 -16.29 -9.85 -8.26
CA PHE A 266 -17.14 -9.64 -7.09
C PHE A 266 -18.52 -9.06 -7.40
N LYS A 267 -18.81 -8.74 -8.67
CA LYS A 267 -20.04 -8.03 -9.09
C LYS A 267 -20.23 -6.69 -8.35
N ARG A 268 -19.13 -6.05 -7.96
CA ARG A 268 -19.11 -4.77 -7.24
C ARG A 268 -18.69 -3.64 -8.19
N VAL A 269 -19.20 -2.44 -7.91
CA VAL A 269 -18.67 -1.20 -8.48
C VAL A 269 -17.68 -0.64 -7.48
N GLN A 270 -16.43 -0.52 -7.89
CA GLN A 270 -15.36 0.08 -7.10
C GLN A 270 -14.50 0.90 -8.06
N HIS A 271 -14.44 2.20 -7.80
CA HIS A 271 -13.61 3.14 -8.54
C HIS A 271 -12.62 3.77 -7.58
N ALA A 272 -11.34 3.80 -7.95
CA ALA A 272 -10.35 4.53 -7.19
C ALA A 272 -10.59 6.04 -7.33
N SER A 273 -10.26 6.81 -6.31
CA SER A 273 -10.09 8.26 -6.45
C SER A 273 -8.63 8.56 -6.73
N ALA A 274 -8.36 9.54 -7.59
CA ALA A 274 -7.05 10.09 -7.83
C ALA A 274 -7.18 11.62 -7.97
N VAL A 275 -6.65 12.35 -6.99
CA VAL A 275 -6.75 13.81 -6.86
C VAL A 275 -5.34 14.38 -6.79
N GLY A 276 -5.04 15.40 -7.58
CA GLY A 276 -3.71 16.00 -7.69
C GLY A 276 -3.49 16.56 -9.08
N ASP A 277 -2.27 17.05 -9.36
CA ASP A 277 -1.87 17.41 -10.72
C ASP A 277 -1.72 16.13 -11.56
N PRO A 278 -2.51 15.94 -12.64
CA PRO A 278 -2.43 14.76 -13.50
C PRO A 278 -1.02 14.52 -14.08
N LYS A 279 -0.21 15.57 -14.22
CA LYS A 279 1.18 15.49 -14.73
C LYS A 279 2.20 15.10 -13.67
N THR A 280 1.78 14.91 -12.42
CA THR A 280 2.69 14.45 -11.35
C THR A 280 3.28 13.11 -11.74
N VAL A 281 4.61 13.05 -11.89
CA VAL A 281 5.34 11.81 -12.11
C VAL A 281 5.42 11.06 -10.78
N MET A 282 4.76 9.91 -10.71
CA MET A 282 4.73 9.02 -9.55
C MET A 282 5.95 8.09 -9.55
N VAL A 283 6.39 7.67 -10.73
CA VAL A 283 7.62 6.88 -10.96
C VAL A 283 8.31 7.43 -12.20
N ALA A 284 9.57 7.85 -12.07
CA ALA A 284 10.28 8.58 -13.13
C ALA A 284 11.09 7.69 -14.09
N GLU A 285 11.43 6.47 -13.66
CA GLU A 285 12.05 5.42 -14.48
C GLU A 285 12.04 4.15 -13.62
N ILE A 286 11.62 3.01 -14.16
CA ILE A 286 11.79 1.71 -13.49
C ILE A 286 13.08 1.12 -14.07
N PRO A 287 14.17 1.02 -13.30
CA PRO A 287 15.41 0.49 -13.84
C PRO A 287 15.15 -0.93 -14.39
N PRO A 288 15.56 -1.27 -15.62
CA PRO A 288 15.35 -2.61 -16.20
C PRO A 288 15.83 -3.75 -15.29
N GLU A 289 16.93 -3.53 -14.57
CA GLU A 289 17.49 -4.42 -13.56
C GLU A 289 16.65 -4.54 -12.28
N THR A 290 15.81 -3.54 -11.96
CA THR A 290 14.87 -3.59 -10.83
C THR A 290 13.76 -4.59 -11.14
N VAL A 291 13.21 -4.57 -12.36
CA VAL A 291 12.23 -5.57 -12.82
C VAL A 291 12.81 -7.00 -12.76
N ALA A 292 14.10 -7.17 -13.08
CA ALA A 292 14.78 -8.46 -13.03
C ALA A 292 15.20 -8.92 -11.62
N SER A 293 15.34 -7.99 -10.66
CA SER A 293 15.81 -8.24 -9.28
C SER A 293 14.71 -8.23 -8.22
N LEU A 294 13.46 -7.89 -8.60
CA LEU A 294 12.30 -8.06 -7.73
C LEU A 294 12.24 -9.52 -7.24
N PRO A 295 12.19 -9.75 -5.92
CA PRO A 295 12.24 -11.10 -5.38
C PRO A 295 11.05 -11.91 -5.89
N ALA A 296 11.30 -13.12 -6.41
CA ALA A 296 10.27 -14.03 -6.92
C ALA A 296 9.29 -14.54 -5.85
N LYS A 297 9.40 -14.04 -4.62
CA LYS A 297 8.46 -14.24 -3.51
C LYS A 297 8.46 -12.94 -2.68
N PRO A 298 7.34 -12.58 -2.04
CA PRO A 298 7.37 -11.59 -0.97
C PRO A 298 8.49 -11.94 0.01
N ILE A 299 9.21 -10.94 0.53
CA ILE A 299 10.15 -11.14 1.63
C ILE A 299 9.36 -11.83 2.74
N SER A 300 9.66 -13.10 3.01
CA SER A 300 9.07 -13.79 4.14
C SER A 300 9.54 -13.08 5.40
N VAL A 301 8.61 -12.54 6.17
CA VAL A 301 8.90 -12.03 7.52
C VAL A 301 9.55 -13.18 8.30
N ASP A 302 10.76 -12.94 8.79
CA ASP A 302 11.43 -13.87 9.69
C ASP A 302 10.71 -13.79 11.05
N GLU A 303 9.72 -14.65 11.24
CA GLU A 303 8.93 -14.74 12.47
C GLU A 303 9.79 -14.98 13.72
N SER A 304 11.05 -15.43 13.57
CA SER A 304 11.98 -15.58 14.68
C SER A 304 12.51 -14.25 15.24
N LYS A 305 12.30 -13.15 14.50
CA LYS A 305 12.71 -11.78 14.86
C LYS A 305 11.57 -10.91 15.37
N LEU A 306 10.33 -11.41 15.40
CA LEU A 306 9.21 -10.74 16.05
C LEU A 306 9.37 -10.86 17.58
N PRO A 307 9.18 -9.78 18.36
CA PRO A 307 9.16 -9.89 19.81
C PRO A 307 8.02 -10.82 20.22
N ARG A 308 8.36 -11.97 20.81
CA ARG A 308 7.39 -12.93 21.35
C ARG A 308 6.74 -12.34 22.59
N GLY A 309 5.64 -11.64 22.40
CA GLY A 309 4.70 -11.32 23.47
C GLY A 309 3.81 -12.53 23.72
N ASP A 310 3.92 -13.11 24.91
CA ASP A 310 2.97 -14.10 25.42
C ASP A 310 1.54 -13.55 25.36
N LEU A 311 0.61 -14.32 24.77
CA LEU A 311 -0.73 -14.61 25.31
C LEU A 311 -1.55 -15.49 24.32
N LEU A 312 -1.43 -16.81 24.55
CA LEU A 312 -2.49 -17.83 24.62
C LEU A 312 -3.69 -17.83 23.65
N ARG A 313 -3.72 -18.96 22.91
CA ARG A 313 -4.88 -19.82 22.52
C ARG A 313 -5.77 -19.40 21.34
N GLY A 314 -5.44 -20.00 20.19
CA GLY A 314 -6.38 -20.27 19.10
C GLY A 314 -5.77 -21.23 18.09
N LYS A 315 -5.66 -22.53 18.42
CA LYS A 315 -5.22 -23.57 17.48
C LYS A 315 -6.30 -23.79 16.40
N ASN A 316 -5.87 -23.77 15.14
CA ASN A 316 -6.36 -24.54 13.97
C ASN A 316 -6.70 -23.67 12.76
N TYR A 317 -5.70 -23.30 11.94
CA TYR A 317 -5.86 -23.15 10.48
C TYR A 317 -4.50 -23.34 9.79
N LEU A 318 -4.03 -24.59 9.71
CA LEU A 318 -2.94 -24.98 8.81
C LEU A 318 -3.27 -26.36 8.24
N ASN A 319 -3.66 -26.40 6.96
CA ASN A 319 -3.20 -27.37 5.98
C ASN A 319 -3.84 -27.09 4.62
N GLY A 320 -3.04 -26.63 3.65
CA GLY A 320 -3.48 -26.44 2.27
C GLY A 320 -2.55 -25.56 1.44
N ASN A 321 -1.52 -26.19 0.85
CA ASN A 321 -0.70 -25.76 -0.28
C ASN A 321 0.07 -24.42 -0.23
N ARG A 322 1.38 -24.58 -0.02
CA ARG A 322 2.46 -23.65 -0.34
C ARG A 322 2.87 -23.80 -1.81
N ALA A 323 2.70 -22.77 -2.63
CA ALA A 323 3.59 -22.40 -3.75
C ALA A 323 2.92 -21.35 -4.67
N ASN A 324 3.77 -20.49 -5.25
CA ASN A 324 3.56 -19.65 -6.43
C ASN A 324 2.75 -18.36 -6.34
N ILE A 325 3.47 -17.24 -6.22
CA ILE A 325 3.02 -15.92 -6.68
C ILE A 325 4.06 -15.29 -7.63
N GLY A 326 5.39 -15.45 -7.41
CA GLY A 326 6.38 -14.91 -8.36
C GLY A 326 6.67 -15.78 -9.60
N GLN A 327 6.09 -16.98 -9.74
CA GLN A 327 6.13 -17.70 -11.02
C GLN A 327 5.10 -17.17 -12.03
N GLU A 328 3.99 -16.57 -11.58
CA GLU A 328 2.98 -16.01 -12.49
C GLU A 328 3.44 -14.67 -13.07
N ILE A 329 4.17 -13.84 -12.31
CA ILE A 329 4.75 -12.59 -12.83
C ILE A 329 5.80 -12.87 -13.93
N ARG A 330 6.59 -13.94 -13.82
CA ARG A 330 7.58 -14.33 -14.86
C ARG A 330 6.97 -14.86 -16.16
N LYS A 331 5.76 -15.43 -16.14
CA LYS A 331 5.08 -15.88 -17.37
C LYS A 331 4.58 -14.74 -18.25
N PHE A 332 4.38 -13.55 -17.68
CA PHE A 332 3.89 -12.38 -18.41
C PHE A 332 4.99 -11.57 -19.12
N TYR A 333 6.26 -11.70 -18.71
CA TYR A 333 7.38 -10.95 -19.33
C TYR A 333 8.10 -11.69 -20.47
N ASN A 334 7.86 -12.99 -20.66
CA ASN A 334 8.56 -13.83 -21.66
C ASN A 334 7.63 -14.38 -22.75
N LYS A 335 6.64 -13.59 -23.19
CA LYS A 335 5.97 -13.83 -24.47
C LYS A 335 6.18 -12.61 -25.35
N ASP A 336 7.35 -12.56 -25.98
CA ASP A 336 7.52 -12.42 -27.43
C ASP A 336 9.04 -12.36 -27.75
N LEU A 337 9.60 -13.54 -28.02
CA LEU A 337 10.60 -13.78 -29.06
C LEU A 337 10.00 -14.78 -30.04
#